data_AF-J4HUX8-F1
#
_entry.id   AF-J4HUX8-F1
#
_cell.length_a   1.000
_cell.length_b   1.000
_cell.length_c   1.000
_cell.angle_alpha   90.00
_cell.angle_beta   90.00
_cell.angle_gamma   90.00
#
_symmetry.space_group_name_H-M   'P 1'
#
loop_
_entity.id
_entity.type
_entity.pdbx_description
1 polymer ?
#
loop_
_entity_poly.entity_id
_entity_poly.type
_entity_poly.pdbx_seq_one_letter_code
_entity_poly.pdbx_strand_id
1 'polypeptide(L)'
;MNSFSPQDADTVDPKAIRVLITGFGPFHKFNENPSWLAVKPLHNTVLYTNPDPIVIDDHAIVTDEMEEMAPRPQPIHITAIEIPVSYQSVLAVTPGLHARPPVLPEPKDPAMVLPPPPVNGYDFMFHVGVAGRGPLRMEKLAHKNGFRMKDADGQYAPVVHLPKEHPRDPEAEVEIMEQFLSLVPPSGHGPTGGEGGNDGVEIPPNRGFGKGYESFAEEMQTEIDVAKLINHMKETGIEVCPFLPAVAASLRFTVQPILSTFIRRWMLAITSAISFSIARWLKPSG
;
A
#
# COMPACT_ATOMS: atom_id res chain seq x y z
N MET A 1 12.41 -20.62 33.97
CA MET A 1 12.76 -20.77 32.53
C MET A 1 11.62 -21.54 31.90
N ASN A 2 10.69 -20.86 31.22
CA ASN A 2 9.56 -21.51 30.58
C ASN A 2 10.05 -22.15 29.28
N SER A 3 10.02 -23.47 29.24
CA SER A 3 10.26 -24.27 28.04
C SER A 3 9.09 -24.08 27.08
N PHE A 4 9.28 -23.25 26.05
CA PHE A 4 8.38 -23.22 24.90
C PHE A 4 8.48 -24.56 24.17
N SER A 5 7.40 -25.34 24.18
CA SER A 5 7.32 -26.57 23.39
C SER A 5 6.95 -26.21 21.95
N PRO A 6 7.62 -26.79 20.93
CA PRO A 6 7.40 -26.45 19.52
C PRO A 6 6.10 -27.03 18.92
N GLN A 7 5.06 -27.27 19.73
CA GLN A 7 3.77 -27.83 19.29
C GLN A 7 2.60 -26.82 19.29
N ASP A 8 2.82 -25.59 19.79
CA ASP A 8 1.78 -24.54 19.81
C ASP A 8 1.75 -23.68 18.53
N ALA A 9 2.52 -24.05 17.49
CA ALA A 9 2.59 -23.30 16.23
C ALA A 9 1.30 -23.39 15.38
N ASP A 10 0.36 -24.27 15.73
CA ASP A 10 -0.72 -24.67 14.82
C ASP A 10 -2.06 -23.95 15.01
N THR A 11 -2.25 -23.15 16.06
CA THR A 11 -3.54 -22.46 16.24
C THR A 11 -3.35 -21.00 16.59
N VAL A 12 -3.40 -20.15 15.56
CA VAL A 12 -3.62 -18.73 15.81
C VAL A 12 -4.99 -18.56 16.45
N ASP A 13 -5.05 -17.73 17.51
CA ASP A 13 -6.30 -17.43 18.21
C ASP A 13 -7.40 -17.04 17.20
N PRO A 14 -8.54 -17.76 17.17
CA PRO A 14 -9.63 -17.47 16.25
C PRO A 14 -10.25 -16.07 16.44
N LYS A 15 -9.99 -15.41 17.58
CA LYS A 15 -10.43 -14.04 17.86
C LYS A 15 -9.37 -12.98 17.54
N ALA A 16 -8.18 -13.39 17.12
CA ALA A 16 -7.14 -12.44 16.74
C ALA A 16 -7.52 -11.69 15.46
N ILE A 17 -7.23 -10.39 15.43
CA ILE A 17 -7.28 -9.59 14.21
C ILE A 17 -6.20 -10.13 13.27
N ARG A 18 -6.60 -10.51 12.06
CA ARG A 18 -5.73 -11.12 11.04
C ARG A 18 -5.21 -10.03 10.11
N VAL A 19 -3.90 -9.74 10.21
CA VAL A 19 -3.25 -8.72 9.40
C VAL A 19 -2.30 -9.37 8.39
N LEU A 20 -2.45 -9.01 7.11
CA LEU A 20 -1.48 -9.33 6.07
C LEU A 20 -0.59 -8.13 5.81
N ILE A 21 0.73 -8.30 5.91
CA ILE A 21 1.70 -7.29 5.52
C ILE A 21 2.49 -7.80 4.32
N THR A 22 2.67 -6.98 3.28
CA THR A 22 3.51 -7.37 2.14
C THR A 22 4.75 -6.48 2.06
N GLY A 23 5.87 -7.10 1.74
CA GLY A 23 7.07 -6.42 1.27
C GLY A 23 7.40 -6.87 -0.14
N PHE A 24 8.24 -6.12 -0.83
CA PHE A 24 8.72 -6.50 -2.15
C PHE A 24 10.04 -7.22 -2.09
N GLY A 25 10.24 -8.19 -2.98
CA GLY A 25 11.51 -8.87 -3.13
C GLY A 25 12.58 -8.05 -3.89
N PRO A 26 13.70 -8.69 -4.24
CA PRO A 26 14.83 -8.06 -4.92
C PRO A 26 14.44 -7.36 -6.22
N PHE A 27 15.14 -6.29 -6.60
CA PHE A 27 14.87 -5.55 -7.84
C PHE A 27 16.12 -4.88 -8.42
N HIS A 28 16.22 -4.84 -9.75
CA HIS A 28 17.38 -4.31 -10.48
C HIS A 28 18.71 -4.88 -9.96
N LYS A 29 19.53 -4.03 -9.33
CA LYS A 29 20.86 -4.36 -8.77
C LYS A 29 20.84 -4.60 -7.26
N PHE A 30 19.67 -4.57 -6.63
CA PHE A 30 19.51 -4.73 -5.19
C PHE A 30 19.07 -6.16 -4.89
N ASN A 31 19.98 -6.93 -4.29
CA ASN A 31 19.75 -8.32 -3.88
C ASN A 31 18.77 -8.43 -2.71
N GLU A 32 18.57 -7.34 -1.98
CA GLU A 32 17.61 -7.24 -0.90
C GLU A 32 16.83 -5.95 -1.08
N ASN A 33 15.57 -5.99 -0.69
CA ASN A 33 14.66 -4.87 -0.80
C ASN A 33 14.30 -4.40 0.61
N PRO A 34 14.57 -3.12 0.95
CA PRO A 34 14.27 -2.56 2.27
C PRO A 34 12.84 -2.80 2.77
N SER A 35 11.85 -2.85 1.87
CA SER A 35 10.47 -3.12 2.27
C SER A 35 10.29 -4.55 2.80
N TRP A 36 10.94 -5.54 2.18
CA TRP A 36 10.93 -6.90 2.70
C TRP A 36 11.70 -7.03 4.01
N LEU A 37 12.87 -6.41 4.10
CA LEU A 37 13.67 -6.40 5.33
C LEU A 37 12.91 -5.79 6.51
N ALA A 38 12.07 -4.77 6.27
CA ALA A 38 11.27 -4.13 7.30
C ALA A 38 10.13 -5.02 7.82
N VAL A 39 9.48 -5.79 6.94
CA VAL A 39 8.28 -6.56 7.31
C VAL A 39 8.57 -8.02 7.66
N LYS A 40 9.67 -8.60 7.16
CA LYS A 40 10.07 -9.99 7.42
C LYS A 40 10.12 -10.32 8.92
N PRO A 41 10.71 -9.48 9.81
CA PRO A 41 10.75 -9.76 11.25
C PRO A 41 9.38 -9.75 11.93
N LEU A 42 8.34 -9.19 11.29
CA LEU A 42 6.98 -9.14 11.83
C LEU A 42 6.18 -10.42 11.53
N HIS A 43 6.71 -11.32 10.69
CA HIS A 43 6.01 -12.54 10.33
C HIS A 43 5.75 -13.44 11.55
N ASN A 44 4.51 -13.91 11.68
CA ASN A 44 4.01 -14.73 12.81
C ASN A 44 4.22 -14.07 14.18
N THR A 45 4.33 -12.74 14.22
CA THR A 45 4.30 -11.99 15.48
C THR A 45 2.86 -11.69 15.88
N VAL A 46 2.64 -11.60 17.20
CA VAL A 46 1.36 -11.20 17.78
C VAL A 46 1.55 -9.87 18.50
N LEU A 47 0.84 -8.84 18.05
CA LEU A 47 0.71 -7.57 18.74
C LEU A 47 -0.62 -7.55 19.52
N TYR A 48 -0.83 -6.52 20.33
CA TYR A 48 -2.07 -6.36 21.09
C TYR A 48 -2.62 -4.95 20.88
N THR A 49 -3.95 -4.83 20.81
CA THR A 49 -4.61 -3.53 20.79
C THR A 49 -4.41 -2.82 22.13
N ASN A 50 -4.20 -1.51 22.11
CA ASN A 50 -4.29 -0.72 23.34
C ASN A 50 -5.77 -0.70 23.78
N PRO A 51 -6.06 -0.91 25.07
CA PRO A 51 -7.40 -0.67 25.58
C PRO A 51 -7.69 0.83 25.47
N ASP A 52 -8.72 1.21 24.71
CA ASP A 52 -9.19 2.59 24.73
C ASP A 52 -9.71 2.90 26.14
N PRO A 53 -9.31 4.03 26.77
CA PRO A 53 -9.91 4.44 28.04
C PRO A 53 -11.40 4.68 27.81
N ILE A 54 -12.24 4.03 28.63
CA ILE A 54 -13.70 4.21 28.57
C ILE A 54 -14.00 5.64 29.04
N VAL A 55 -14.44 6.51 28.12
CA VAL A 55 -14.88 7.87 28.45
C VAL A 55 -16.41 7.84 28.64
N ILE A 56 -16.88 8.06 29.86
CA ILE A 56 -18.31 8.28 30.17
C ILE A 56 -18.44 9.74 30.61
N ASP A 57 -19.26 10.53 29.91
CA ASP A 57 -19.62 11.93 30.24
C ASP A 57 -18.43 12.85 30.61
N ASP A 58 -17.39 12.92 29.75
CA ASP A 58 -16.22 13.83 29.88
C ASP A 58 -15.43 13.75 31.20
N HIS A 59 -15.72 12.77 32.04
CA HIS A 59 -15.00 12.48 33.27
C HIS A 59 -14.48 11.04 33.23
N ALA A 60 -13.16 10.89 33.18
CA ALA A 60 -12.52 9.60 33.30
C ALA A 60 -12.64 9.09 34.75
N ILE A 61 -13.80 8.53 35.09
CA ILE A 61 -14.02 7.87 36.38
C ILE A 61 -13.77 6.38 36.17
N VAL A 62 -12.57 5.92 36.54
CA VAL A 62 -12.30 4.49 36.70
C VAL A 62 -12.79 4.12 38.10
N THR A 63 -13.96 3.49 38.20
CA THR A 63 -14.37 2.81 39.43
C THR A 63 -13.76 1.40 39.45
N ASP A 64 -13.43 0.88 40.63
CA ASP A 64 -12.89 -0.49 40.79
C ASP A 64 -13.84 -1.56 40.20
N GLU A 65 -15.15 -1.28 40.12
CA GLU A 65 -16.15 -2.16 39.49
C GLU A 65 -16.13 -2.12 37.95
N MET A 66 -15.66 -1.03 37.33
CA MET A 66 -15.48 -0.92 35.87
C MET A 66 -14.16 -1.53 35.40
N GLU A 67 -13.21 -1.80 36.31
CA GLU A 67 -11.93 -2.45 35.99
C GLU A 67 -12.13 -3.88 35.47
N GLU A 68 -13.20 -4.58 35.90
CA GLU A 68 -13.60 -5.89 35.37
C GLU A 68 -14.21 -5.83 33.96
N MET A 69 -14.68 -4.67 33.50
CA MET A 69 -15.25 -4.46 32.16
C MET A 69 -14.28 -3.84 31.17
N ALA A 70 -13.04 -3.53 31.57
CA ALA A 70 -12.05 -2.98 30.66
C ALA A 70 -11.86 -3.91 29.44
N PRO A 71 -11.96 -3.40 28.21
CA PRO A 71 -11.84 -4.22 27.02
C PRO A 71 -10.47 -4.90 27.02
N ARG A 72 -10.47 -6.23 27.05
CA ARG A 72 -9.23 -7.01 27.02
C ARG A 72 -8.48 -6.67 25.73
N PRO A 73 -7.15 -6.42 25.79
CA PRO A 73 -6.33 -6.25 24.60
C PRO A 73 -6.57 -7.39 23.62
N GLN A 74 -7.05 -7.05 22.42
CA GLN A 74 -7.30 -8.02 21.37
C GLN A 74 -5.97 -8.37 20.68
N PRO A 75 -5.65 -9.66 20.49
CA PRO A 75 -4.45 -10.05 19.77
C PRO A 75 -4.57 -9.67 18.29
N ILE A 76 -3.45 -9.25 17.70
CA ILE A 76 -3.28 -8.93 16.28
C ILE A 76 -2.20 -9.85 15.75
N HIS A 77 -2.59 -10.84 14.94
CA HIS A 77 -1.64 -11.76 14.33
C HIS A 77 -1.19 -11.23 12.97
N ILE A 78 0.11 -11.08 12.78
CA ILE A 78 0.70 -10.59 11.54
C ILE A 78 1.21 -11.76 10.69
N THR A 79 0.73 -11.86 9.45
CA THR A 79 1.34 -12.67 8.39
C THR A 79 2.07 -11.73 7.44
N ALA A 80 3.37 -11.93 7.25
CA ALA A 80 4.14 -11.20 6.23
C ALA A 80 4.46 -12.07 5.01
N ILE A 81 4.34 -11.52 3.80
CA ILE A 81 4.74 -12.19 2.54
C ILE A 81 5.62 -11.30 1.65
N GLU A 82 6.48 -11.93 0.86
CA GLU A 82 7.34 -11.28 -0.12
C GLU A 82 6.71 -11.35 -1.52
N ILE A 83 6.54 -10.21 -2.18
CA ILE A 83 5.99 -10.10 -3.53
C ILE A 83 7.11 -9.78 -4.54
N PRO A 84 7.24 -10.52 -5.65
CA PRO A 84 8.21 -10.17 -6.69
C PRO A 84 7.90 -8.80 -7.32
N VAL A 85 8.94 -8.02 -7.62
CA VAL A 85 8.81 -6.70 -8.29
C VAL A 85 8.63 -6.89 -9.81
N SER A 86 7.50 -7.50 -10.17
CA SER A 86 7.16 -7.85 -11.55
C SER A 86 5.68 -7.61 -11.79
N TYR A 87 5.32 -6.94 -12.89
CA TYR A 87 3.91 -6.65 -13.18
C TYR A 87 3.06 -7.92 -13.26
N GLN A 88 3.62 -8.98 -13.86
CA GLN A 88 2.94 -10.25 -14.01
C GLN A 88 2.72 -10.95 -12.67
N SER A 89 3.74 -10.94 -11.79
CA SER A 89 3.63 -11.54 -10.46
C SER A 89 2.57 -10.83 -9.62
N VAL A 90 2.55 -9.49 -9.67
CA VAL A 90 1.56 -8.67 -8.98
C VAL A 90 0.14 -9.00 -9.43
N LEU A 91 -0.08 -9.06 -10.75
CA LEU A 91 -1.37 -9.41 -11.35
C LEU A 91 -1.83 -10.82 -10.96
N ALA A 92 -0.90 -11.77 -10.86
CA ALA A 92 -1.21 -13.16 -10.51
C ALA A 92 -1.53 -13.33 -9.02
N VAL A 93 -0.79 -12.67 -8.14
CA VAL A 93 -0.87 -12.87 -6.68
C VAL A 93 -1.99 -12.06 -6.05
N THR A 94 -2.14 -10.78 -6.44
CA THR A 94 -3.03 -9.84 -5.73
C THR A 94 -4.48 -10.31 -5.63
N PRO A 95 -5.13 -10.82 -6.71
CA PRO A 95 -6.50 -11.34 -6.59
C PRO A 95 -6.62 -12.48 -5.57
N GLY A 96 -5.60 -13.34 -5.47
CA GLY A 96 -5.54 -14.42 -4.49
C GLY A 96 -5.49 -13.93 -3.04
N LEU A 97 -4.75 -12.84 -2.77
CA LEU A 97 -4.66 -12.25 -1.43
C LEU A 97 -6.04 -11.81 -0.89
N HIS A 98 -6.91 -11.33 -1.79
CA HIS A 98 -8.25 -10.85 -1.46
C HIS A 98 -9.35 -11.91 -1.54
N ALA A 99 -9.03 -13.14 -1.95
CA ALA A 99 -9.98 -14.24 -1.95
C ALA A 99 -10.45 -14.59 -0.53
N ARG A 100 -11.58 -15.29 -0.42
CA ARG A 100 -12.12 -15.82 0.84
C ARG A 100 -12.37 -17.33 0.69
N PRO A 101 -11.43 -18.20 1.11
CA PRO A 101 -10.18 -17.91 1.80
C PRO A 101 -9.08 -17.31 0.90
N PRO A 102 -8.10 -16.56 1.45
CA PRO A 102 -6.94 -16.07 0.71
C PRO A 102 -6.08 -17.20 0.15
N VAL A 103 -5.55 -16.97 -1.05
CA VAL A 103 -4.55 -17.82 -1.71
C VAL A 103 -3.22 -17.07 -1.66
N LEU A 104 -2.29 -17.56 -0.83
CA LEU A 104 -0.98 -16.97 -0.64
C LEU A 104 0.06 -17.64 -1.54
N PRO A 105 1.04 -16.89 -2.08
CA PRO A 105 2.16 -17.49 -2.81
C PRO A 105 3.03 -18.32 -1.86
N GLU A 106 3.64 -19.39 -2.38
CA GLU A 106 4.60 -20.18 -1.61
C GLU A 106 5.82 -19.32 -1.25
N PRO A 107 6.24 -19.28 0.02
CA PRO A 107 7.43 -18.57 0.45
C PRO A 107 8.69 -19.16 -0.19
N LYS A 108 9.61 -18.30 -0.62
CA LYS A 108 10.94 -18.73 -1.08
C LYS A 108 11.83 -19.26 0.05
N ASP A 109 11.63 -18.71 1.24
CA ASP A 109 12.39 -19.07 2.44
C ASP A 109 11.60 -20.12 3.24
N PRO A 110 12.11 -21.36 3.39
CA PRO A 110 11.43 -22.40 4.16
C PRO A 110 11.21 -22.05 5.63
N ALA A 111 11.97 -21.09 6.18
CA ALA A 111 11.76 -20.60 7.54
C ALA A 111 10.49 -19.75 7.70
N MET A 112 9.91 -19.28 6.59
CA MET A 112 8.71 -18.45 6.55
C MET A 112 7.45 -19.30 6.46
N VAL A 113 7.23 -20.18 7.44
CA VAL A 113 6.04 -21.06 7.47
C VAL A 113 4.77 -20.22 7.55
N LEU A 114 3.96 -20.26 6.49
CA LEU A 114 2.69 -19.52 6.46
C LEU A 114 1.68 -20.18 7.39
N PRO A 115 1.03 -19.42 8.29
CA PRO A 115 -0.09 -19.93 9.06
C PRO A 115 -1.29 -20.15 8.12
N PRO A 116 -2.26 -20.99 8.51
CA PRO A 116 -3.46 -21.19 7.70
C PRO A 116 -4.15 -19.84 7.42
N PRO A 117 -4.50 -19.56 6.15
CA PRO A 117 -5.15 -18.31 5.80
C PRO A 117 -6.54 -18.23 6.45
N PRO A 118 -6.97 -17.04 6.92
CA PRO A 118 -8.28 -16.88 7.54
C PRO A 118 -9.40 -17.18 6.54
N VAL A 119 -10.38 -18.00 6.95
CA VAL A 119 -11.50 -18.43 6.09
C VAL A 119 -12.25 -17.24 5.46
N ASN A 120 -12.42 -16.18 6.24
CA ASN A 120 -13.13 -14.97 5.83
C ASN A 120 -12.22 -13.91 5.20
N GLY A 121 -10.97 -14.21 4.89
CA GLY A 121 -10.01 -13.19 4.46
C GLY A 121 -9.35 -12.45 5.63
N TYR A 122 -8.35 -11.64 5.31
CA TYR A 122 -7.67 -10.79 6.29
C TYR A 122 -8.54 -9.58 6.66
N ASP A 123 -8.49 -9.18 7.93
CA ASP A 123 -9.20 -8.00 8.42
C ASP A 123 -8.53 -6.70 7.95
N PHE A 124 -7.21 -6.75 7.78
CA PHE A 124 -6.42 -5.61 7.32
C PHE A 124 -5.25 -6.07 6.45
N MET A 125 -4.97 -5.33 5.39
CA MET A 125 -3.82 -5.55 4.51
C MET A 125 -2.98 -4.29 4.42
N PHE A 126 -1.67 -4.42 4.59
CA PHE A 126 -0.73 -3.31 4.57
C PHE A 126 0.44 -3.59 3.63
N HIS A 127 0.52 -2.83 2.56
CA HIS A 127 1.57 -2.99 1.55
C HIS A 127 2.70 -2.00 1.80
N VAL A 128 3.92 -2.52 1.94
CA VAL A 128 5.13 -1.72 2.15
C VAL A 128 6.00 -1.84 0.90
N GLY A 129 6.47 -0.70 0.37
CA GLY A 129 7.46 -0.67 -0.70
C GLY A 129 8.58 0.33 -0.40
N VAL A 130 9.55 0.47 -1.31
CA VAL A 130 10.69 1.40 -1.11
C VAL A 130 10.60 2.59 -2.04
N ALA A 131 10.78 3.77 -1.45
CA ALA A 131 10.85 5.04 -2.16
C ALA A 131 12.29 5.44 -2.42
N GLY A 132 12.44 6.44 -3.30
CA GLY A 132 13.65 7.25 -3.30
C GLY A 132 13.92 7.84 -1.91
N ARG A 133 15.11 8.42 -1.74
CA ARG A 133 15.56 8.97 -0.47
C ARG A 133 14.53 9.94 0.14
N GLY A 134 14.41 9.89 1.46
CA GLY A 134 13.55 10.79 2.23
C GLY A 134 12.87 10.08 3.40
N PRO A 135 11.96 10.79 4.09
CA PRO A 135 11.19 10.23 5.19
C PRO A 135 10.15 9.22 4.69
N LEU A 136 9.50 8.52 5.62
CA LEU A 136 8.36 7.66 5.31
C LEU A 136 7.25 8.46 4.61
N ARG A 137 6.56 7.79 3.68
CA ARG A 137 5.44 8.33 2.89
C ARG A 137 4.25 7.38 3.01
N MET A 138 3.06 7.95 3.02
CA MET A 138 1.80 7.22 3.04
C MET A 138 1.03 7.56 1.77
N GLU A 139 0.76 6.54 0.95
CA GLU A 139 0.00 6.72 -0.27
C GLU A 139 -1.49 6.92 0.05
N LYS A 140 -2.07 7.98 -0.50
CA LYS A 140 -3.50 8.29 -0.36
C LYS A 140 -4.32 7.85 -1.56
N LEU A 141 -3.67 7.78 -2.72
CA LEU A 141 -4.31 7.60 -4.00
C LEU A 141 -3.53 6.54 -4.78
N ALA A 142 -4.24 5.55 -5.28
CA ALA A 142 -3.72 4.56 -6.19
C ALA A 142 -4.24 4.80 -7.60
N HIS A 143 -3.35 4.70 -8.58
CA HIS A 143 -3.71 4.78 -9.99
C HIS A 143 -3.66 3.39 -10.63
N LYS A 144 -4.67 3.08 -11.42
CA LYS A 144 -4.75 1.86 -12.23
C LYS A 144 -3.84 1.90 -13.46
N ASN A 145 -3.58 3.10 -13.98
CA ASN A 145 -2.86 3.35 -15.22
C ASN A 145 -1.67 4.32 -15.05
N GLY A 146 -0.91 4.53 -16.13
CA GLY A 146 0.25 5.46 -16.16
C GLY A 146 1.59 4.80 -15.84
N PHE A 147 1.69 3.47 -15.96
CA PHE A 147 2.88 2.69 -15.64
C PHE A 147 3.88 2.67 -16.81
N ARG A 148 4.77 3.65 -16.83
CA ARG A 148 5.75 3.84 -17.93
C ARG A 148 7.16 3.32 -17.64
N MET A 149 7.38 2.73 -16.46
CA MET A 149 8.68 2.18 -16.09
C MET A 149 8.71 0.67 -16.32
N LYS A 150 9.91 0.14 -16.50
CA LYS A 150 10.15 -1.30 -16.51
C LYS A 150 10.20 -1.83 -15.08
N ASP A 151 9.73 -3.05 -14.88
CA ASP A 151 9.86 -3.77 -13.62
C ASP A 151 11.26 -4.40 -13.46
N ALA A 152 11.45 -5.25 -12.44
CA ALA A 152 12.73 -5.91 -12.19
C ALA A 152 13.15 -6.87 -13.32
N ASP A 153 12.20 -7.38 -14.10
CA ASP A 153 12.41 -8.28 -15.24
C ASP A 153 12.63 -7.50 -16.55
N GLY A 154 12.68 -6.16 -16.48
CA GLY A 154 12.84 -5.30 -17.65
C GLY A 154 11.57 -5.19 -18.51
N GLN A 155 10.42 -5.64 -17.99
CA GLN A 155 9.15 -5.65 -18.69
C GLN A 155 8.31 -4.42 -18.36
N TYR A 156 7.56 -3.93 -19.35
CA TYR A 156 6.59 -2.87 -19.14
C TYR A 156 5.26 -3.44 -18.64
N ALA A 157 4.48 -2.62 -17.95
CA ALA A 157 3.10 -2.96 -17.64
C ALA A 157 2.28 -3.25 -18.93
N PRO A 158 1.25 -4.11 -18.85
CA PRO A 158 0.37 -4.41 -19.97
C PRO A 158 -0.22 -3.14 -20.59
N VAL A 159 -0.39 -3.16 -21.90
CA VAL A 159 -1.08 -2.07 -22.60
C VAL A 159 -2.57 -2.15 -22.28
N VAL A 160 -3.14 -1.03 -21.85
CA VAL A 160 -4.55 -0.91 -21.52
C VAL A 160 -5.23 -0.07 -22.60
N HIS A 161 -6.21 -0.67 -23.27
CA HIS A 161 -7.09 0.05 -24.16
C HIS A 161 -8.08 0.83 -23.30
N LEU A 162 -7.81 2.11 -23.12
CA LEU A 162 -8.84 3.00 -22.59
C LEU A 162 -10.01 2.97 -23.57
N PRO A 163 -11.27 2.89 -23.09
CA PRO A 163 -12.40 3.24 -23.93
C PRO A 163 -12.05 4.56 -24.59
N LYS A 164 -12.07 4.63 -25.93
CA LYS A 164 -11.90 5.90 -26.63
C LYS A 164 -12.90 6.82 -25.96
N GLU A 165 -12.40 7.84 -25.25
CA GLU A 165 -13.27 8.88 -24.73
C GLU A 165 -14.14 9.27 -25.92
N HIS A 166 -15.46 9.20 -25.75
CA HIS A 166 -16.35 9.68 -26.78
C HIS A 166 -15.84 11.06 -27.18
N PRO A 167 -15.73 11.34 -28.49
CA PRO A 167 -15.13 12.57 -28.97
C PRO A 167 -15.68 13.70 -28.11
N ARG A 168 -14.80 14.28 -27.29
CA ARG A 168 -15.17 15.45 -26.51
C ARG A 168 -15.65 16.45 -27.55
N ASP A 169 -16.75 17.12 -27.22
CA ASP A 169 -17.30 18.13 -28.10
C ASP A 169 -16.13 19.03 -28.57
N PRO A 170 -15.83 19.09 -29.88
CA PRO A 170 -14.66 19.82 -30.38
C PRO A 170 -14.65 21.28 -29.89
N GLU A 171 -15.81 21.84 -29.56
CA GLU A 171 -15.96 23.16 -28.96
C GLU A 171 -15.31 23.26 -27.56
N ALA A 172 -15.43 22.22 -26.73
CA ALA A 172 -14.79 22.18 -25.40
C ALA A 172 -13.27 21.95 -25.48
N GLU A 173 -12.78 21.24 -26.49
CA GLU A 173 -11.33 21.10 -26.70
C GLU A 173 -10.68 22.41 -27.17
N VAL A 174 -11.36 23.18 -28.03
CA VAL A 174 -10.91 24.51 -28.46
C VAL A 174 -10.83 25.46 -27.26
N GLU A 175 -11.85 25.47 -26.39
CA GLU A 175 -11.85 26.35 -25.21
C GLU A 175 -10.71 26.03 -24.22
N ILE A 176 -10.43 24.74 -23.99
CA ILE A 176 -9.30 24.30 -23.15
C ILE A 176 -7.96 24.68 -23.80
N MET A 177 -7.83 24.52 -25.12
CA MET A 177 -6.60 24.86 -25.85
C MET A 177 -6.36 26.38 -25.88
N GLU A 178 -7.40 27.19 -26.09
CA GLU A 178 -7.32 28.66 -26.01
C GLU A 178 -6.95 29.14 -24.61
N GLN A 179 -7.50 28.51 -23.57
CA GLN A 179 -7.16 28.83 -22.18
C GLN A 179 -5.71 28.46 -21.84
N PHE A 180 -5.20 27.36 -22.38
CA PHE A 180 -3.79 26.97 -22.20
C PHE A 180 -2.83 27.89 -22.98
N LEU A 181 -3.16 28.23 -24.23
CA LEU A 181 -2.36 29.15 -25.06
C LEU A 181 -2.30 30.57 -24.50
N SER A 182 -3.35 31.01 -23.81
CA SER A 182 -3.40 32.33 -23.16
C SER A 182 -2.48 32.47 -21.94
N LEU A 183 -2.02 31.36 -21.36
CA LEU A 183 -1.16 31.33 -20.17
C LEU A 183 0.33 31.15 -20.48
N VAL A 184 0.70 30.91 -21.74
CA VAL A 184 2.11 30.76 -22.14
C VAL A 184 2.64 32.12 -22.64
N PRO A 185 3.56 32.79 -21.92
CA PRO A 185 4.17 34.02 -22.41
C PRO A 185 5.00 33.74 -23.67
N PRO A 186 4.97 34.64 -24.68
CA PRO A 186 5.66 34.44 -25.95
C PRO A 186 7.17 34.46 -25.74
N SER A 187 7.77 33.28 -25.59
CA SER A 187 9.21 33.13 -25.45
C SER A 187 9.83 32.84 -26.82
N GLY A 188 10.53 33.85 -27.35
CA GLY A 188 11.70 33.78 -28.24
C GLY A 188 11.74 32.70 -29.32
N HIS A 189 11.50 33.12 -30.56
CA HIS A 189 11.83 32.37 -31.77
C HIS A 189 13.32 32.02 -31.82
N GLY A 190 13.64 30.72 -31.79
CA GLY A 190 14.93 30.19 -32.26
C GLY A 190 14.78 29.65 -33.69
N PRO A 191 15.63 30.05 -34.64
CA PRO A 191 15.55 29.55 -36.02
C PRO A 191 16.27 28.20 -36.09
N THR A 192 15.51 27.12 -36.21
CA THR A 192 16.06 25.85 -36.68
C THR A 192 15.21 25.33 -37.82
N GLY A 193 15.73 25.52 -39.03
CA GLY A 193 15.25 24.84 -40.22
C GLY A 193 15.59 23.36 -40.10
N GLY A 194 14.57 22.52 -40.05
CA GLY A 194 14.65 21.08 -40.19
C GLY A 194 13.44 20.64 -41.01
N GLU A 195 13.71 19.98 -42.13
CA GLU A 195 12.74 19.54 -43.11
C GLU A 195 11.63 18.68 -42.48
N GLY A 196 10.39 19.00 -42.84
CA GLY A 196 9.18 18.33 -42.34
C GLY A 196 9.06 16.89 -42.85
N GLY A 197 9.54 15.95 -42.04
CA GLY A 197 8.95 14.61 -41.98
C GLY A 197 7.66 14.70 -41.18
N ASN A 198 6.52 14.36 -41.79
CA ASN A 198 5.23 14.19 -41.11
C ASN A 198 5.26 12.90 -40.29
N ASP A 199 6.25 12.77 -39.39
CA ASP A 199 6.35 11.71 -38.41
C ASP A 199 5.31 12.03 -37.35
N GLY A 200 4.10 11.50 -37.56
CA GLY A 200 3.00 11.60 -36.63
C GLY A 200 3.51 11.29 -35.23
N VAL A 201 3.31 12.22 -34.30
CA VAL A 201 3.77 12.08 -32.91
C VAL A 201 3.21 10.78 -32.35
N GLU A 202 4.03 9.74 -32.27
CA GLU A 202 3.63 8.45 -31.71
C GLU A 202 3.37 8.65 -30.22
N ILE A 203 2.09 8.79 -29.86
CA ILE A 203 1.67 8.90 -28.47
C ILE A 203 1.99 7.56 -27.79
N PRO A 204 2.84 7.53 -26.75
CA PRO A 204 3.20 6.29 -26.07
C PRO A 204 1.93 5.58 -25.56
N PRO A 205 1.81 4.25 -25.72
CA PRO A 205 0.61 3.53 -25.32
C PRO A 205 0.35 3.67 -23.82
N ASN A 206 -0.93 3.78 -23.44
CA ASN A 206 -1.30 3.75 -22.03
C ASN A 206 -1.07 2.36 -21.46
N ARG A 207 -0.45 2.30 -20.27
CA ARG A 207 -0.03 1.05 -19.64
C ARG A 207 -0.47 1.01 -18.19
N GLY A 208 -0.89 -0.17 -17.73
CA GLY A 208 -1.41 -0.37 -16.39
C GLY A 208 -2.14 -1.69 -16.21
N PHE A 209 -3.06 -1.71 -15.26
CA PHE A 209 -3.83 -2.89 -14.87
C PHE A 209 -5.19 -2.88 -15.56
N GLY A 210 -5.28 -3.49 -16.75
CA GLY A 210 -6.52 -3.56 -17.53
C GLY A 210 -7.32 -4.82 -17.25
N LYS A 211 -6.79 -5.97 -17.68
CA LYS A 211 -7.49 -7.26 -17.66
C LYS A 211 -7.78 -7.73 -16.24
N GLY A 212 -9.05 -7.96 -15.93
CA GLY A 212 -9.54 -8.37 -14.59
C GLY A 212 -9.73 -7.21 -13.62
N TYR A 213 -9.45 -5.98 -14.06
CA TYR A 213 -9.56 -4.77 -13.25
C TYR A 213 -10.53 -3.75 -13.85
N GLU A 214 -11.29 -4.13 -14.88
CA GLU A 214 -12.19 -3.26 -15.64
C GLU A 214 -13.26 -2.62 -14.76
N SER A 215 -13.70 -3.31 -13.70
CA SER A 215 -14.70 -2.81 -12.75
C SER A 215 -14.19 -1.76 -11.76
N PHE A 216 -12.88 -1.56 -11.67
CA PHE A 216 -12.30 -0.62 -10.72
C PHE A 216 -12.11 0.75 -11.32
N ALA A 217 -12.32 1.76 -10.47
CA ALA A 217 -12.05 3.15 -10.81
C ALA A 217 -10.58 3.34 -11.21
N GLU A 218 -10.35 4.31 -12.09
CA GLU A 218 -8.99 4.69 -12.51
C GLU A 218 -8.13 5.14 -11.34
N GLU A 219 -8.77 5.77 -10.35
CA GLU A 219 -8.15 6.20 -9.11
C GLU A 219 -8.95 5.68 -7.91
N MET A 220 -8.25 5.22 -6.87
CA MET A 220 -8.86 4.80 -5.61
C MET A 220 -8.14 5.45 -4.43
N GLN A 221 -8.93 5.83 -3.42
CA GLN A 221 -8.39 6.43 -2.21
C GLN A 221 -8.21 5.38 -1.12
N THR A 222 -7.15 5.50 -0.33
CA THR A 222 -6.95 4.68 0.87
C THR A 222 -8.07 4.90 1.88
N GLU A 223 -8.53 3.82 2.49
CA GLU A 223 -9.43 3.91 3.64
C GLU A 223 -8.68 4.27 4.93
N ILE A 224 -7.33 4.25 4.88
CA ILE A 224 -6.50 4.60 6.02
C ILE A 224 -6.67 6.08 6.38
N ASP A 225 -6.95 6.40 7.64
CA ASP A 225 -6.84 7.76 8.16
C ASP A 225 -5.36 8.16 8.24
N VAL A 226 -4.82 8.53 7.07
CA VAL A 226 -3.43 8.90 6.89
C VAL A 226 -3.08 10.12 7.73
N ALA A 227 -4.01 11.05 7.94
CA ALA A 227 -3.76 12.24 8.75
C ALA A 227 -3.50 11.86 10.21
N LYS A 228 -4.38 11.02 10.78
CA LYS A 228 -4.23 10.52 12.14
C LYS A 228 -2.99 9.65 12.31
N LEU A 229 -2.69 8.80 11.34
CA LEU A 229 -1.47 7.98 11.35
C LEU A 229 -0.21 8.86 11.36
N ILE A 230 -0.14 9.86 10.48
CA ILE A 230 1.00 10.81 10.44
C ILE A 230 1.16 11.53 11.78
N ASN A 231 0.06 11.98 12.39
CA ASN A 231 0.10 12.65 13.69
C ASN A 231 0.63 11.72 14.77
N HIS A 232 0.14 10.48 14.82
CA HIS A 232 0.63 9.48 15.76
C HIS A 232 2.12 9.19 15.58
N MET A 233 2.58 9.03 14.33
CA MET A 233 4.00 8.80 14.04
C MET A 233 4.87 9.96 14.52
N LYS A 234 4.44 11.21 14.31
CA LYS A 234 5.13 12.40 14.82
C LYS A 234 5.19 12.42 16.34
N GLU A 235 4.10 12.11 17.02
CA GLU A 235 4.04 12.02 18.49
C GLU A 235 5.01 10.96 19.04
N THR A 236 5.19 9.85 18.30
CA THR A 236 6.15 8.79 18.65
C THR A 236 7.60 9.11 18.25
N GLY A 237 7.87 10.29 17.66
CA GLY A 237 9.20 10.72 17.24
C GLY A 237 9.69 10.10 15.92
N ILE A 238 8.79 9.55 15.10
CA ILE A 238 9.11 9.05 13.76
C ILE A 238 8.94 10.20 12.76
N GLU A 239 9.99 10.49 12.00
CA GLU A 239 9.94 11.50 10.93
C GLU A 239 9.11 11.00 9.75
N VAL A 240 8.06 11.75 9.39
CA VAL A 240 7.18 11.46 8.26
C VAL A 240 7.08 12.67 7.36
N CYS A 241 7.16 12.45 6.04
CA CYS A 241 7.05 13.53 5.07
C CYS A 241 5.57 13.95 4.95
N PRO A 242 5.20 15.20 5.29
CA PRO A 242 3.86 15.67 5.00
C PRO A 242 3.70 15.86 3.49
N PHE A 243 2.74 15.12 2.92
CA PHE A 243 2.05 15.41 1.65
C PHE A 243 2.93 15.65 0.42
N LEU A 244 2.89 14.71 -0.53
CA LEU A 244 3.00 15.05 -1.95
C LEU A 244 1.76 14.48 -2.66
N PRO A 245 1.04 15.26 -3.49
CA PRO A 245 0.25 14.64 -4.56
C PRO A 245 1.24 13.82 -5.40
N ALA A 246 0.96 12.54 -5.59
CA ALA A 246 1.91 11.54 -6.08
C ALA A 246 2.65 12.00 -7.36
N VAL A 247 3.84 12.58 -7.19
CA VAL A 247 4.69 12.96 -8.32
C VAL A 247 5.26 11.68 -8.90
N ALA A 248 4.99 11.48 -10.19
CA ALA A 248 5.25 10.26 -10.93
C ALA A 248 6.72 9.82 -10.90
N ALA A 249 7.08 8.89 -10.01
CA ALA A 249 7.98 7.76 -10.25
C ALA A 249 8.39 7.09 -8.92
N SER A 250 8.25 5.76 -8.90
CA SER A 250 9.09 4.81 -8.16
C SER A 250 8.52 4.04 -6.97
N LEU A 251 7.30 4.30 -6.47
CA LEU A 251 6.44 3.22 -5.96
C LEU A 251 5.05 3.39 -6.52
N ARG A 252 4.68 2.54 -7.46
CA ARG A 252 3.28 2.27 -7.74
C ARG A 252 3.03 0.77 -7.81
N PHE A 253 3.89 -0.03 -7.17
CA PHE A 253 3.70 -1.47 -7.16
C PHE A 253 2.71 -1.82 -6.03
N THR A 254 1.63 -2.53 -6.40
CA THR A 254 0.65 -3.26 -5.55
C THR A 254 -0.15 -2.49 -4.51
N VAL A 255 -0.65 -1.29 -4.78
CA VAL A 255 -1.69 -0.77 -3.88
C VAL A 255 -2.91 -0.44 -4.70
N GLN A 256 -3.98 -1.18 -4.41
CA GLN A 256 -5.35 -0.73 -4.43
C GLN A 256 -6.33 -1.00 -5.57
N PRO A 257 -6.05 -1.66 -6.70
CA PRO A 257 -7.13 -1.86 -7.67
C PRO A 257 -8.19 -2.90 -7.26
N ILE A 258 -8.37 -3.25 -5.97
CA ILE A 258 -9.42 -4.19 -5.50
C ILE A 258 -10.08 -3.77 -4.16
N LEU A 259 -10.04 -2.49 -3.76
CA LEU A 259 -10.58 -2.11 -2.43
C LEU A 259 -12.09 -1.83 -2.39
N SER A 260 -12.82 -1.78 -3.51
CA SER A 260 -14.22 -1.31 -3.49
C SER A 260 -15.28 -2.34 -3.10
N THR A 261 -14.91 -3.51 -2.58
CA THR A 261 -15.91 -4.51 -2.15
C THR A 261 -15.62 -4.99 -0.75
N PHE A 262 -16.28 -4.34 0.22
CA PHE A 262 -16.44 -4.75 1.61
C PHE A 262 -15.18 -4.72 2.49
N ILE A 263 -15.11 -3.74 3.39
CA ILE A 263 -15.07 -3.94 4.86
C ILE A 263 -15.39 -2.59 5.53
N ARG A 264 -16.41 -2.58 6.39
CA ARG A 264 -16.71 -1.47 7.30
C ARG A 264 -16.02 -1.74 8.64
N ARG A 265 -15.50 -0.65 9.22
CA ARG A 265 -15.08 -0.45 10.63
C ARG A 265 -13.70 -0.97 11.04
N TRP A 266 -13.06 -0.15 11.88
CA TRP A 266 -11.89 -0.36 12.76
C TRP A 266 -10.56 0.22 12.26
N MET A 267 -10.19 1.39 12.81
CA MET A 267 -8.94 2.07 12.44
C MET A 267 -8.36 3.01 13.52
N LEU A 268 -8.35 2.58 14.78
CA LEU A 268 -7.60 3.27 15.84
C LEU A 268 -6.53 2.42 16.54
N ALA A 269 -6.67 1.10 16.58
CA ALA A 269 -5.78 0.26 17.39
C ALA A 269 -4.51 -0.22 16.67
N ILE A 270 -4.56 -0.40 15.34
CA ILE A 270 -3.47 -1.02 14.55
C ILE A 270 -2.29 -0.04 14.32
N THR A 271 -2.59 1.26 14.22
CA THR A 271 -1.58 2.30 13.96
C THR A 271 -0.62 2.53 15.12
N SER A 272 -1.05 2.27 16.36
CA SER A 272 -0.19 2.40 17.54
C SER A 272 0.76 1.22 17.74
N ALA A 273 0.26 -0.01 17.53
CA ALA A 273 1.06 -1.22 17.68
C ALA A 273 2.16 -1.35 16.59
N ILE A 274 1.86 -0.98 15.34
CA ILE A 274 2.82 -1.04 14.23
C ILE A 274 3.88 0.07 14.34
N SER A 275 3.49 1.28 14.74
CA SER A 275 4.45 2.40 14.91
C SER A 275 5.47 2.11 16.02
N PHE A 276 5.04 1.47 17.12
CA PHE A 276 5.95 1.12 18.22
C PHE A 276 6.98 0.04 17.85
N SER A 277 6.57 -0.98 17.07
CA SER A 277 7.49 -2.03 16.61
C SER A 277 8.48 -1.55 15.54
N ILE A 278 8.05 -0.69 14.61
CA ILE A 278 8.94 -0.11 13.60
C ILE A 278 9.91 0.88 14.23
N ALA A 279 9.47 1.74 15.18
CA ALA A 279 10.35 2.67 15.89
C ALA A 279 11.38 1.95 16.78
N ARG A 280 11.01 0.81 17.39
CA ARG A 280 11.92 -0.02 18.18
C ARG A 280 13.01 -0.68 17.32
N TRP A 281 12.73 -0.93 16.04
CA TRP A 281 13.68 -1.52 15.08
C TRP A 281 14.53 -0.50 14.31
N LEU A 282 14.01 0.71 14.08
CA LEU A 282 14.76 1.79 13.41
C LEU A 282 15.76 2.50 14.33
N LYS A 283 15.70 2.30 15.65
CA LYS A 283 16.75 2.76 16.56
C LYS A 283 17.95 1.80 16.48
N PRO A 284 19.13 2.24 16.03
CA PRO A 284 20.33 1.42 16.16
C PRO A 284 20.56 1.13 17.64
N SER A 285 20.85 -0.12 17.96
CA SER A 285 21.31 -0.55 19.29
C SER A 285 22.61 0.18 19.62
N GLY A 286 22.50 1.31 20.31
CA GLY A 286 23.61 1.98 20.98
C GLY A 286 23.89 1.35 22.33
#